data_AF-A0A964EW32-F1
#
_entry.id   AF-A0A964EW32-F1
#
_cell.length_a   1.000
_cell.length_b   1.000
_cell.length_c   1.000
_cell.angle_alpha   90.00
_cell.angle_beta   90.00
_cell.angle_gamma   90.00
#
_symmetry.space_group_name_H-M   'P 1'
#
loop_
_entity.id
_entity.type
_entity.pdbx_description
1 polymer ?
#
loop_
_entity_poly.entity_id
_entity_poly.type
_entity_poly.pdbx_seq_one_letter_code
_entity_poly.pdbx_strand_id
1 'polypeptide(L)'
;MKLLRCQQCGAPAHPEADVDRYECPFCHSVFTLNRPRPEDDLELIAETLRPPPAPSRAVGALMLLPVILPIFIIGLTASIIGVVFYQVGLIQLPFSTWDGAEPLVCAGNERMEIKGVTARLPYGPVIEANGNCQLTLVECVIEGPTAIYAAGNARVRLERGSVTGADFAFDLGGNAQVEVRGAAVSGPRRAGGNARVHGD
;
A
#
# COMPACT_ATOMS: atom_id res chain seq x y z
N MET A 1 25.25 -9.27 0.18
CA MET A 1 25.30 -10.73 0.48
C MET A 1 24.49 -10.98 1.74
N LYS A 2 23.48 -11.85 1.71
CA LYS A 2 22.72 -12.20 2.93
C LYS A 2 23.57 -13.16 3.77
N LEU A 3 23.85 -12.82 5.03
CA LEU A 3 24.49 -13.75 5.97
C LEU A 3 23.53 -14.91 6.25
N LEU A 4 23.97 -16.13 5.97
CA LEU A 4 23.23 -17.34 6.32
C LEU A 4 23.50 -17.69 7.79
N ARG A 5 22.49 -18.21 8.49
CA ARG A 5 22.60 -18.68 9.88
C ARG A 5 22.16 -20.13 9.95
N CYS A 6 22.82 -20.92 10.79
CA CYS A 6 22.40 -22.29 11.09
C CYS A 6 21.00 -22.28 11.73
N GLN A 7 20.06 -23.06 11.21
CA GLN A 7 18.70 -23.13 11.75
C GLN A 7 18.64 -23.78 13.15
N GLN A 8 19.63 -24.61 13.49
CA GLN A 8 19.64 -25.34 14.76
C GLN A 8 20.25 -24.53 15.91
N CYS A 9 21.32 -23.77 15.67
CA CYS A 9 22.06 -23.07 16.74
C CYS A 9 22.21 -21.56 16.53
N GLY A 10 21.78 -21.00 15.39
CA GLY A 10 21.86 -19.57 15.09
C GLY A 10 23.26 -19.03 14.75
N ALA A 11 24.29 -19.88 14.74
CA ALA A 11 25.65 -19.51 14.39
C ALA A 11 25.78 -19.06 12.92
N PRO A 12 26.69 -18.12 12.60
CA PRO A 12 26.90 -17.66 11.23
C PRO A 12 27.48 -18.78 10.36
N ALA A 13 26.94 -18.94 9.16
CA ALA A 13 27.41 -19.92 8.17
C ALA A 13 28.10 -19.20 7.00
N HIS A 14 29.31 -19.65 6.65
CA HIS A 14 30.07 -19.21 5.48
C HIS A 14 30.31 -20.41 4.55
N PRO A 15 29.30 -20.85 3.79
CA PRO A 15 29.48 -21.93 2.83
C PRO A 15 30.29 -21.45 1.62
N GLU A 16 31.12 -22.32 1.07
CA GLU A 16 31.80 -22.09 -0.20
C GLU A 16 30.79 -21.99 -1.36
N ALA A 17 31.22 -21.37 -2.46
CA ALA A 17 30.35 -21.01 -3.58
C ALA A 17 29.77 -22.21 -4.34
N ASP A 18 30.12 -23.45 -4.02
CA ASP A 18 29.74 -24.64 -4.82
C ASP A 18 29.41 -25.89 -3.99
N VAL A 19 28.86 -25.71 -2.79
CA VAL A 19 28.56 -26.84 -1.89
C VAL A 19 27.05 -26.90 -1.61
N ASP A 20 26.44 -28.04 -1.94
CA ASP A 20 25.00 -28.29 -1.69
C ASP A 20 24.69 -28.62 -0.22
N ARG A 21 25.68 -29.12 0.52
CA ARG A 21 25.57 -29.54 1.92
C ARG A 21 26.56 -28.83 2.81
N TYR A 22 26.07 -28.14 3.84
CA TYR A 22 26.91 -27.46 4.82
C TYR A 22 26.78 -28.13 6.19
N GLU A 23 27.92 -28.50 6.79
CA GLU A 23 27.98 -28.97 8.18
C GLU A 23 28.37 -27.79 9.09
N CYS A 24 27.53 -27.50 10.08
CA CYS A 24 27.81 -26.40 11.01
C CYS A 24 28.98 -26.77 11.95
N PRO A 25 30.05 -25.96 12.05
CA PRO A 25 31.20 -26.29 12.90
C PRO A 25 30.91 -26.21 14.40
N PHE A 26 29.76 -25.64 14.80
CA PHE A 26 29.38 -25.47 16.21
C PHE A 26 28.50 -26.59 16.74
N CYS A 27 27.58 -27.12 15.91
CA CYS A 27 26.60 -28.12 16.34
C CYS A 27 26.58 -29.38 15.47
N HIS A 28 27.42 -29.46 14.44
CA HIS A 28 27.51 -30.59 13.51
C HIS A 28 26.20 -30.95 12.77
N SER A 29 25.22 -30.05 12.77
CA SER A 29 24.00 -30.25 11.98
C SER A 29 24.33 -30.05 10.49
N VAL A 30 23.95 -31.01 9.65
CA VAL A 30 24.06 -30.93 8.20
C VAL A 30 22.75 -30.40 7.61
N PHE A 31 22.80 -29.37 6.77
CA PHE A 31 21.65 -28.87 6.04
C PHE A 31 21.95 -28.62 4.56
N THR A 32 20.93 -28.80 3.72
CA THR A 32 21.02 -28.59 2.28
C THR A 32 20.74 -27.13 1.93
N LEU A 33 21.64 -26.50 1.17
CA LEU A 33 21.40 -25.15 0.65
C LEU A 33 20.47 -25.28 -0.56
N ASN A 34 19.19 -24.93 -0.41
CA ASN A 34 18.23 -24.90 -1.51
C ASN A 34 18.53 -23.68 -2.41
N ARG A 35 19.56 -23.80 -3.26
CA ARG A 35 19.85 -22.80 -4.28
C ARG A 35 18.97 -23.10 -5.50
N PRO A 36 18.25 -22.11 -6.05
CA PRO A 36 17.59 -22.29 -7.34
C PRO A 36 18.65 -22.69 -8.36
N ARG A 37 18.42 -23.81 -9.04
CA ARG A 37 19.34 -24.32 -10.06
C ARG A 37 19.25 -23.35 -11.25
N PRO A 38 20.38 -22.82 -11.77
CA PRO A 38 20.34 -21.82 -12.84
C PRO A 38 19.77 -22.32 -14.18
N GLU A 39 19.42 -23.61 -14.31
CA GLU A 39 18.81 -24.19 -15.51
C GLU A 39 17.28 -23.95 -15.59
N ASP A 40 16.60 -23.69 -14.46
CA ASP A 40 15.12 -23.56 -14.45
C ASP A 40 14.62 -22.20 -14.97
N ASP A 41 15.49 -21.20 -15.07
CA ASP A 41 15.12 -19.85 -15.55
C ASP A 41 15.03 -19.74 -17.09
N LEU A 42 15.63 -20.69 -17.83
CA LEU A 42 15.61 -20.67 -19.29
C LEU A 42 14.29 -21.18 -19.89
N GLU A 43 13.60 -22.10 -19.21
CA GLU A 43 12.31 -22.63 -19.68
C GLU A 43 11.17 -21.61 -19.51
N LEU A 44 11.23 -20.78 -18.47
CA LEU A 44 10.20 -19.76 -18.21
C LEU A 44 10.23 -18.61 -19.25
N ILE A 45 11.40 -18.31 -19.80
CA ILE A 45 11.53 -17.27 -20.84
C ILE A 45 11.00 -17.77 -22.19
N ALA A 46 11.05 -19.08 -22.46
CA ALA A 46 10.57 -19.67 -23.71
C ALA A 46 9.04 -19.65 -23.86
N GLU A 47 8.28 -19.79 -22.77
CA GLU A 47 6.79 -19.75 -22.82
C GLU A 47 6.26 -18.32 -23.00
N THR A 48 6.97 -17.31 -22.51
CA THR A 48 6.54 -15.89 -22.58
C THR A 48 6.64 -15.30 -23.99
N LEU A 49 7.38 -15.93 -24.90
CA LEU A 49 7.55 -15.46 -26.29
C LEU A 49 6.57 -16.10 -27.29
N ARG A 50 5.63 -16.95 -26.86
CA ARG A 50 4.62 -17.48 -27.77
C ARG A 50 3.61 -16.37 -28.12
N PRO A 51 3.52 -15.95 -29.39
CA PRO A 51 2.50 -15.00 -29.80
C PRO A 51 1.10 -15.63 -29.60
N PRO A 52 0.12 -14.88 -29.08
CA PRO A 52 -1.24 -15.39 -28.92
C PRO A 52 -1.80 -15.81 -30.29
N PRO A 53 -2.57 -16.92 -30.35
CA PRO A 53 -3.19 -17.35 -31.59
C PRO A 53 -4.14 -16.26 -32.10
N ALA A 54 -3.99 -15.91 -33.38
CA ALA A 54 -4.84 -14.90 -34.02
C ALA A 54 -6.31 -15.31 -33.93
N PRO A 55 -7.22 -14.39 -33.53
CA PRO A 55 -8.64 -14.70 -33.48
C PRO A 55 -9.16 -14.98 -34.89
N SER A 56 -9.59 -16.21 -35.13
CA SER A 56 -10.24 -16.66 -36.35
C SER A 56 -11.57 -15.92 -36.52
N ARG A 57 -11.55 -14.85 -37.31
CA ARG A 57 -12.73 -14.13 -37.79
C ARG A 57 -13.38 -14.90 -38.93
N ALA A 58 -14.20 -15.91 -38.64
CA ALA A 58 -15.24 -16.33 -39.59
C ALA A 58 -16.23 -17.29 -38.94
N VAL A 59 -17.50 -17.09 -39.29
CA VAL A 59 -18.62 -18.04 -39.17
C VAL A 59 -19.28 -18.12 -37.79
N GLY A 60 -20.50 -17.58 -37.69
CA GLY A 60 -21.38 -17.83 -36.54
C GLY A 60 -22.53 -16.84 -36.35
N ALA A 61 -22.56 -15.74 -37.09
CA ALA A 61 -23.63 -14.74 -37.00
C ALA A 61 -24.84 -15.10 -37.88
N LEU A 62 -25.60 -16.15 -37.56
CA LEU A 62 -27.01 -16.24 -38.02
C LEU A 62 -27.92 -17.30 -37.35
N MET A 63 -27.44 -18.15 -36.44
CA MET A 63 -28.24 -19.31 -35.95
C MET A 63 -28.63 -19.29 -34.47
N LEU A 64 -28.30 -18.25 -33.69
CA LEU A 64 -28.57 -18.21 -32.23
C LEU A 64 -29.65 -17.21 -31.80
N LEU A 65 -30.37 -16.61 -32.76
CA LEU A 65 -31.34 -15.54 -32.48
C LEU A 65 -32.51 -15.93 -31.53
N PRO A 66 -33.08 -17.15 -31.55
CA PRO A 66 -34.21 -17.49 -30.65
C PRO A 66 -33.79 -17.90 -29.23
N VAL A 67 -32.49 -18.16 -28.98
CA VAL A 67 -31.97 -18.51 -27.63
C VAL A 67 -31.40 -17.27 -26.92
N ILE A 68 -30.85 -16.31 -27.67
CA ILE A 68 -30.22 -15.11 -27.10
C ILE A 68 -31.27 -14.08 -26.62
N LEU A 69 -32.45 -14.02 -27.25
CA LEU A 69 -33.48 -13.02 -26.92
C LEU A 69 -34.00 -13.09 -25.47
N PRO A 70 -34.36 -14.26 -24.89
CA PRO A 70 -34.79 -14.32 -23.48
C PRO A 70 -33.64 -14.08 -22.48
N ILE A 71 -32.39 -14.44 -22.82
CA ILE A 71 -31.21 -14.17 -22.00
C ILE A 71 -30.90 -12.67 -21.96
N PHE A 72 -31.11 -11.96 -23.07
CA PHE A 72 -30.97 -10.50 -23.12
C PHE A 72 -32.03 -9.77 -22.29
N ILE A 73 -33.27 -10.27 -22.23
CA ILE A 73 -34.33 -9.63 -21.43
C ILE A 73 -34.08 -9.80 -19.93
N ILE A 74 -33.61 -10.96 -19.47
CA ILE A 74 -33.24 -11.19 -18.06
C ILE A 74 -31.92 -10.44 -17.72
N GLY A 75 -30.98 -10.35 -18.67
CA GLY A 75 -29.76 -9.55 -18.52
C GLY A 75 -30.01 -8.05 -18.46
N LEU A 76 -30.97 -7.52 -19.24
CA LEU A 76 -31.32 -6.08 -19.24
C LEU A 76 -32.02 -5.65 -17.95
N THR A 77 -32.89 -6.47 -17.37
CA THR A 77 -33.54 -6.13 -16.09
C THR A 77 -32.56 -6.23 -14.90
N ALA A 78 -31.62 -7.16 -14.91
CA ALA A 78 -30.52 -7.20 -13.93
C ALA A 78 -29.52 -6.03 -14.11
N SER A 79 -29.30 -5.59 -15.35
CA SER A 79 -28.37 -4.48 -15.66
C SER A 79 -28.92 -3.11 -15.26
N ILE A 80 -30.23 -2.87 -15.41
CA ILE A 80 -30.85 -1.60 -14.95
C ILE A 80 -30.83 -1.50 -13.42
N ILE A 81 -31.06 -2.61 -12.69
CA ILE A 81 -30.98 -2.60 -11.22
C ILE A 81 -29.52 -2.42 -10.76
N GLY A 82 -28.54 -3.03 -11.43
CA GLY A 82 -27.11 -2.86 -11.11
C GLY A 82 -26.60 -1.42 -11.32
N VAL A 83 -27.02 -0.74 -12.39
CA VAL A 83 -26.58 0.65 -12.66
C VAL A 83 -27.19 1.65 -11.68
N VAL A 84 -28.44 1.45 -11.26
CA VAL A 84 -29.03 2.28 -10.20
C VAL A 84 -28.33 2.04 -8.86
N PHE A 85 -27.98 0.79 -8.53
CA PHE A 85 -27.21 0.50 -7.31
C PHE A 85 -25.75 0.99 -7.34
N TYR A 86 -25.14 1.18 -8.52
CA TYR A 86 -23.78 1.72 -8.63
C TYR A 86 -23.69 3.23 -8.41
N GLN A 87 -24.77 3.99 -8.61
CA GLN A 87 -24.79 5.43 -8.30
C GLN A 87 -25.14 5.75 -6.84
N VAL A 88 -25.84 4.87 -6.14
CA VAL A 88 -25.95 4.93 -4.67
C VAL A 88 -24.75 4.23 -4.05
N GLY A 89 -23.65 4.96 -3.87
CA GLY A 89 -22.42 4.48 -3.24
C GLY A 89 -22.61 3.98 -1.81
N LEU A 90 -23.13 2.76 -1.66
CA LEU A 90 -23.50 2.16 -0.38
C LEU A 90 -22.59 1.03 0.08
N ILE A 91 -21.51 0.72 -0.64
CA ILE A 91 -20.47 -0.18 -0.16
C ILE A 91 -19.18 0.62 -0.02
N GLN A 92 -19.16 1.51 0.98
CA GLN A 92 -17.90 1.98 1.53
C GLN A 92 -17.26 0.75 2.19
N LEU A 93 -16.28 0.15 1.50
CA LEU A 93 -15.39 -0.82 2.12
C LEU A 93 -14.89 -0.23 3.43
N PRO A 94 -14.77 -1.05 4.49
CA PRO A 94 -14.46 -0.56 5.82
C PRO A 94 -13.23 0.34 5.73
N PHE A 95 -13.44 1.63 6.00
CA PHE A 95 -12.37 2.57 6.23
C PHE A 95 -11.35 1.90 7.15
N SER A 96 -10.06 2.10 6.89
CA SER A 96 -9.02 1.64 7.81
C SER A 96 -9.40 2.12 9.21
N THR A 97 -9.77 1.20 10.08
CA THR A 97 -10.29 1.48 11.42
C THR A 97 -9.13 1.84 12.34
N TRP A 98 -8.42 2.91 12.02
CA TRP A 98 -7.48 3.49 12.95
C TRP A 98 -8.28 4.25 14.01
N ASP A 99 -8.00 3.97 15.27
CA ASP A 99 -8.72 4.50 16.42
C ASP A 99 -7.96 5.62 17.16
N GLY A 100 -6.73 5.93 16.73
CA GLY A 100 -5.89 6.95 17.35
C GLY A 100 -5.10 6.47 18.58
N ALA A 101 -5.13 5.17 18.91
CA ALA A 101 -4.41 4.62 20.06
C ALA A 101 -2.91 4.38 19.79
N GLU A 102 -2.55 4.18 18.53
CA GLU A 102 -1.17 3.95 18.06
C GLU A 102 -0.83 4.87 16.87
N PRO A 103 0.45 5.07 16.52
CA PRO A 103 0.82 5.85 15.34
C PRO A 103 0.19 5.31 14.05
N LEU A 104 -0.36 6.19 13.21
CA LEU A 104 -0.85 5.84 11.89
C LEU A 104 0.31 5.83 10.89
N VAL A 105 0.54 4.71 10.21
CA VAL A 105 1.53 4.61 9.13
C VAL A 105 0.81 4.45 7.80
N CYS A 106 1.14 5.33 6.85
CA CYS A 106 0.72 5.22 5.45
C CYS A 106 1.96 5.26 4.56
N ALA A 107 2.18 4.22 3.76
CA ALA A 107 3.44 4.04 3.04
C ALA A 107 3.24 3.56 1.59
N GLY A 108 4.35 3.45 0.85
CA GLY A 108 4.32 2.89 -0.51
C GLY A 108 3.43 3.71 -1.46
N ASN A 109 2.39 3.10 -2.01
CA ASN A 109 1.42 3.74 -2.89
C ASN A 109 -0.01 3.68 -2.30
N GLU A 110 -0.13 3.60 -0.97
CA GLU A 110 -1.41 3.47 -0.28
C GLU A 110 -2.27 4.72 -0.42
N ARG A 111 -3.59 4.52 -0.35
CA ARG A 111 -4.59 5.59 -0.28
C ARG A 111 -5.51 5.32 0.90
N MET A 112 -5.57 6.26 1.84
CA MET A 112 -6.33 6.12 3.07
C MET A 112 -7.17 7.37 3.35
N GLU A 113 -8.33 7.16 3.98
CA GLU A 113 -9.20 8.23 4.46
C GLU A 113 -9.61 7.91 5.90
N ILE A 114 -9.29 8.80 6.83
CA ILE A 114 -9.63 8.71 8.25
C ILE A 114 -10.63 9.81 8.59
N LYS A 115 -11.67 9.48 9.36
CA LYS A 115 -12.73 10.42 9.74
C LYS A 115 -12.99 10.41 11.23
N GLY A 116 -13.07 11.59 11.84
CA GLY A 116 -13.59 11.76 13.20
C GLY A 116 -12.72 11.11 14.29
N VAL A 117 -11.45 10.82 14.02
CA VAL A 117 -10.55 10.20 14.98
C VAL A 117 -9.85 11.26 15.82
N THR A 118 -9.77 11.03 17.12
CA THR A 118 -8.96 11.81 18.05
C THR A 118 -7.76 10.97 18.48
N ALA A 119 -6.55 11.40 18.11
CA ALA A 119 -5.31 10.74 18.44
C ALA A 119 -4.44 11.67 19.29
N ARG A 120 -4.08 11.21 20.49
CA ARG A 120 -3.26 11.95 21.46
C ARG A 120 -2.13 11.06 21.95
N LEU A 121 -0.99 11.11 21.29
CA LEU A 121 0.14 10.23 21.61
C LEU A 121 1.24 11.01 22.33
N PRO A 122 1.80 10.48 23.42
CA PRO A 122 2.88 11.15 24.14
C PRO A 122 4.25 10.98 23.48
N TYR A 123 4.34 10.25 22.35
CA TYR A 123 5.58 9.96 21.64
C TYR A 123 5.38 9.92 20.12
N GLY A 124 6.50 10.02 19.41
CA GLY A 124 6.62 9.79 17.96
C GLY A 124 6.12 10.93 17.08
N PRO A 125 6.11 10.71 15.76
CA PRO A 125 5.07 11.23 14.91
C PRO A 125 3.75 10.50 15.20
N VAL A 126 2.64 11.23 15.37
CA VAL A 126 1.30 10.60 15.49
C VAL A 126 0.87 9.98 14.17
N ILE A 127 1.23 10.62 13.06
CA ILE A 127 0.98 10.17 11.70
C ILE A 127 2.31 10.18 10.93
N GLU A 128 2.64 9.06 10.30
CA GLU A 128 3.80 8.87 9.45
C GLU A 128 3.36 8.54 8.01
N ALA A 129 3.58 9.47 7.08
CA ALA A 129 3.22 9.33 5.67
C ALA A 129 4.47 9.29 4.77
N ASN A 130 4.75 8.14 4.16
CA ASN A 130 5.97 7.90 3.38
C ASN A 130 5.69 7.44 1.94
N GLY A 131 6.73 7.46 1.09
CA GLY A 131 6.63 6.99 -0.29
C GLY A 131 5.74 7.90 -1.14
N ASN A 132 4.79 7.34 -1.88
CA ASN A 132 3.77 8.06 -2.64
C ASN A 132 2.37 7.95 -1.99
N CYS A 133 2.31 7.72 -0.67
CA CYS A 133 1.06 7.61 0.08
C CYS A 133 0.14 8.84 -0.15
N GLN A 134 -1.17 8.60 -0.21
CA GLN A 134 -2.21 9.62 -0.25
C GLN A 134 -3.16 9.47 0.93
N LEU A 135 -3.02 10.34 1.92
CA LEU A 135 -3.79 10.31 3.16
C LEU A 135 -4.74 11.51 3.25
N THR A 136 -6.04 11.25 3.46
CA THR A 136 -7.02 12.28 3.81
C THR A 136 -7.48 12.10 5.25
N LEU A 137 -7.45 13.19 6.02
CA LEU A 137 -7.89 13.26 7.41
C LEU A 137 -9.06 14.25 7.48
N VAL A 138 -10.24 13.77 7.82
CA VAL A 138 -11.47 14.58 7.88
C VAL A 138 -11.93 14.69 9.33
N GLU A 139 -12.11 15.91 9.83
CA GLU A 139 -12.60 16.17 11.21
C GLU A 139 -11.77 15.44 12.29
N CYS A 140 -10.46 15.27 12.07
CA CYS A 140 -9.58 14.58 13.01
C CYS A 140 -8.93 15.57 13.99
N VAL A 141 -8.64 15.10 15.20
CA VAL A 141 -7.89 15.84 16.23
C VAL A 141 -6.59 15.10 16.49
N ILE A 142 -5.47 15.67 16.07
CA ILE A 142 -4.14 15.03 16.13
C ILE A 142 -3.24 15.82 17.09
N GLU A 143 -2.77 15.18 18.15
CA GLU A 143 -1.90 15.81 19.15
C GLU A 143 -0.72 14.89 19.51
N GLY A 144 0.51 15.42 19.46
CA GLY A 144 1.71 14.70 19.90
C GLY A 144 2.99 15.55 19.81
N PRO A 145 4.18 15.00 20.11
CA PRO A 145 5.45 15.71 19.95
C PRO A 145 5.66 16.15 18.49
N THR A 146 5.60 15.21 17.56
CA THR A 146 5.45 15.49 16.14
C THR A 146 4.04 15.05 15.73
N ALA A 147 3.21 15.95 15.22
CA ALA A 147 1.83 15.56 14.87
C ALA A 147 1.80 14.78 13.55
N ILE A 148 2.36 15.36 12.48
CA ILE A 148 2.44 14.71 11.17
C ILE A 148 3.89 14.77 10.66
N TYR A 149 4.47 13.60 10.42
CA TYR A 149 5.69 13.42 9.65
C TYR A 149 5.34 12.96 8.25
N ALA A 150 5.89 13.61 7.22
CA ALA A 150 5.73 13.15 5.85
C ALA A 150 7.00 13.26 5.01
N ALA A 151 7.34 12.21 4.25
CA ALA A 151 8.52 12.19 3.40
C ALA A 151 8.22 11.55 2.02
N GLY A 152 9.25 11.49 1.16
CA GLY A 152 9.09 10.99 -0.21
C GLY A 152 8.24 11.94 -1.07
N ASN A 153 7.20 11.43 -1.72
CA ASN A 153 6.19 12.19 -2.46
C ASN A 153 4.80 12.06 -1.81
N ALA A 154 4.75 11.83 -0.49
CA ALA A 154 3.50 11.66 0.23
C ALA A 154 2.63 12.92 0.12
N ARG A 155 1.32 12.72 0.04
CA ARG A 155 0.31 13.79 0.00
C ARG A 155 -0.67 13.60 1.15
N VAL A 156 -0.68 14.55 2.07
CA VAL A 156 -1.58 14.56 3.23
C VAL A 156 -2.56 15.71 3.07
N ARG A 157 -3.85 15.44 3.20
CA ARG A 157 -4.91 16.44 3.13
C ARG A 157 -5.68 16.46 4.45
N LEU A 158 -5.73 17.63 5.07
CA LEU A 158 -6.46 17.90 6.31
C LEU A 158 -7.73 18.67 5.97
N GLU A 159 -8.90 18.11 6.28
CA GLU A 159 -10.19 18.73 6.05
C GLU A 159 -10.93 18.90 7.38
N ARG A 160 -10.91 20.13 7.91
CA ARG A 160 -11.42 20.47 9.25
C ARG A 160 -10.67 19.73 10.36
N GLY A 161 -11.01 20.02 11.62
CA GLY A 161 -10.34 19.43 12.80
C GLY A 161 -9.16 20.24 13.31
N SER A 162 -8.22 19.60 13.99
CA SER A 162 -7.03 20.26 14.54
C SER A 162 -5.79 19.38 14.55
N VAL A 163 -4.63 20.01 14.37
CA VAL A 163 -3.30 19.40 14.43
C VAL A 163 -2.43 20.21 15.39
N THR A 164 -1.95 19.58 16.45
CA THR A 164 -1.08 20.19 17.46
C THR A 164 0.19 19.39 17.65
N GLY A 165 1.33 19.99 17.32
CA GLY A 165 2.64 19.41 17.56
C GLY A 165 3.43 20.20 18.61
N ALA A 166 3.91 19.54 19.66
CA ALA A 166 4.72 20.21 20.67
C ALA A 166 6.10 20.62 20.12
N ASP A 167 6.75 19.70 19.40
CA ASP A 167 8.01 19.94 18.70
C ASP A 167 7.73 20.39 17.26
N PHE A 168 6.87 19.67 16.54
CA PHE A 168 6.49 19.99 15.16
C PHE A 168 5.03 19.61 14.86
N ALA A 169 4.21 20.57 14.43
CA ALA A 169 2.92 20.26 13.82
C ALA A 169 3.10 19.50 12.51
N PHE A 170 4.07 19.95 11.70
CA PHE A 170 4.46 19.31 10.44
C PHE A 170 5.98 19.15 10.38
N ASP A 171 6.45 17.94 10.13
CA ASP A 171 7.84 17.64 9.82
C ASP A 171 7.94 16.96 8.46
N LEU A 172 8.32 17.74 7.44
CA LEU A 172 8.22 17.34 6.05
C LEU A 172 9.60 17.21 5.39
N GLY A 173 9.77 16.17 4.57
CA GLY A 173 10.97 15.93 3.78
C GLY A 173 10.68 15.53 2.33
N GLY A 174 11.72 15.51 1.50
CA GLY A 174 11.63 15.11 0.10
C GLY A 174 10.77 16.08 -0.72
N ASN A 175 9.71 15.57 -1.35
CA ASN A 175 8.69 16.29 -2.11
C ASN A 175 7.30 16.16 -1.46
N ALA A 176 7.22 15.89 -0.15
CA ALA A 176 5.95 15.71 0.53
C ALA A 176 5.10 16.99 0.48
N GLN A 177 3.78 16.82 0.37
CA GLN A 177 2.83 17.93 0.30
C GLN A 177 1.76 17.76 1.37
N VAL A 178 1.53 18.81 2.14
CA VAL A 178 0.42 18.90 3.08
C VAL A 178 -0.55 19.98 2.60
N GLU A 179 -1.83 19.66 2.50
CA GLU A 179 -2.89 20.61 2.20
C GLU A 179 -3.82 20.74 3.40
N VAL A 180 -4.03 21.96 3.90
CA VAL A 180 -4.87 22.28 5.04
C VAL A 180 -6.11 23.03 4.57
N ARG A 181 -7.29 22.48 4.85
CA ARG A 181 -8.59 23.07 4.49
C ARG A 181 -9.47 23.18 5.73
N GLY A 182 -9.45 24.35 6.36
CA GLY A 182 -10.31 24.67 7.51
C GLY A 182 -9.98 23.90 8.79
N ALA A 183 -8.78 23.32 8.89
CA ALA A 183 -8.28 22.71 10.13
C ALA A 183 -7.41 23.72 10.88
N ALA A 184 -7.48 23.71 12.22
CA ALA A 184 -6.61 24.52 13.05
C ALA A 184 -5.24 23.86 13.20
N VAL A 185 -4.16 24.60 12.97
CA VAL A 185 -2.79 24.08 13.10
C VAL A 185 -2.03 24.86 14.16
N SER A 186 -1.49 24.16 15.15
CA SER A 186 -0.69 24.73 16.23
C SER A 186 0.65 24.00 16.38
N GLY A 187 1.74 24.76 16.40
CA GLY A 187 3.09 24.24 16.60
C GLY A 187 4.06 24.57 15.45
N PRO A 188 5.36 24.32 15.65
CA PRO A 188 6.39 24.61 14.65
C PRO A 188 6.21 23.77 13.38
N ARG A 189 6.72 24.27 12.26
CA ARG A 189 6.68 23.59 10.96
C ARG A 189 8.08 23.50 10.40
N ARG A 190 8.49 22.29 10.01
CA ARG A 190 9.76 22.04 9.32
C ARG A 190 9.47 21.45 7.95
N ALA A 191 10.08 22.02 6.92
CA ALA A 191 10.03 21.49 5.57
C ALA A 191 11.43 21.49 4.97
N GLY A 192 11.88 20.32 4.52
CA GLY A 192 13.15 20.12 3.80
C GLY A 192 12.93 19.69 2.36
N GLY A 193 13.94 19.91 1.51
CA GLY A 193 13.87 19.57 0.09
C GLY A 193 12.88 20.45 -0.67
N ASN A 194 11.95 19.81 -1.38
CA ASN A 194 10.86 20.47 -2.11
C ASN A 194 9.51 20.34 -1.38
N ALA A 195 9.49 19.91 -0.12
CA ALA A 195 8.26 19.72 0.62
C ALA A 195 7.54 21.05 0.87
N ARG A 196 6.20 21.04 0.86
CA ARG A 196 5.38 22.25 1.00
C ARG A 196 4.12 22.02 1.83
N VAL A 197 3.70 23.05 2.54
CA VAL A 197 2.39 23.15 3.18
C VAL A 197 1.56 24.17 2.40
N HIS A 198 0.32 23.82 2.07
CA HIS A 198 -0.64 24.68 1.39
C HIS A 198 -1.85 24.93 2.29
N GLY A 199 -2.26 26.19 2.41
CA GLY A 199 -3.41 26.61 3.22
C GLY A 199 -3.05 26.89 4.68
N ASP A 200 -3.51 28.03 5.18
CA ASP A 200 -3.61 28.43 6.59
C ASP A 200 -4.81 29.39 6.71
#